data_AF-A0A350X9P1-F1
#
_entry.id   AF-A0A350X9P1-F1
#
_cell.length_a   1.000
_cell.length_b   1.000
_cell.length_c   1.000
_cell.angle_alpha   90.00
_cell.angle_beta   90.00
_cell.angle_gamma   90.00
#
_symmetry.space_group_name_H-M   'P 1'
#
loop_
_entity.id
_entity.type
_entity.pdbx_description
1 polymer ?
#
loop_
_entity_poly.entity_id
_entity_poly.type
_entity_poly.pdbx_seq_one_letter_code
_entity_poly.pdbx_strand_id
1 'polypeptide(L)'
;MMKKHWIWICAIAITAIILLTLLAAPSTGNRTTSGSTYSRAPDGYGAWYAFMEKRGTPVKRWQKPFEQFPTTRYPMTLLRVNSHLGRAWLYKQEREWVEKGNSLVVLGVRTPVTEASFSTLQESPAGSVKIETARRWKELSQDEERRLSDREGAIVWQQKLGKGKVIFATTPH
;
A
#
# COMPACT_ATOMS: atom_id res chain seq x y z
N MET A 1 -20.08 -57.01 7.96
CA MET A 1 -20.26 -56.14 9.14
C MET A 1 -19.23 -54.98 9.21
N MET A 2 -18.70 -54.49 8.06
CA MET A 2 -17.64 -53.45 8.01
C MET A 2 -18.15 -52.04 7.64
N LYS A 3 -19.38 -51.91 7.13
CA LYS A 3 -19.89 -50.65 6.58
C LYS A 3 -20.22 -49.59 7.64
N LYS A 4 -20.66 -50.01 8.84
CA LYS A 4 -21.10 -49.09 9.90
C LYS A 4 -19.92 -48.31 10.51
N HIS A 5 -18.79 -48.97 10.77
CA HIS A 5 -17.60 -48.31 11.34
C HIS A 5 -16.96 -47.31 10.37
N TRP A 6 -16.98 -47.59 9.07
CA TRP A 6 -16.46 -46.68 8.06
C TRP A 6 -17.25 -45.36 7.97
N ILE A 7 -18.58 -45.44 8.10
CA ILE A 7 -19.45 -44.25 8.12
C ILE A 7 -19.12 -43.34 9.31
N TRP A 8 -18.86 -43.92 10.50
CA TRP A 8 -18.47 -43.15 11.68
C TRP A 8 -17.09 -42.50 11.53
N ILE A 9 -16.12 -43.20 10.96
CA ILE A 9 -14.78 -42.64 10.70
C ILE A 9 -14.89 -41.49 9.68
N CYS A 10 -15.67 -41.66 8.61
CA CYS A 10 -15.91 -40.58 7.65
C CYS A 10 -16.61 -39.38 8.29
N ALA A 11 -17.61 -39.61 9.15
CA ALA A 11 -18.30 -38.54 9.86
C ALA A 11 -17.32 -37.77 10.78
N ILE A 12 -16.51 -38.47 11.57
CA ILE A 12 -15.50 -37.85 12.43
C ILE A 12 -14.46 -37.08 11.61
N ALA A 13 -13.99 -37.63 10.49
CA ALA A 13 -13.03 -36.97 9.62
C ALA A 13 -13.61 -35.69 9.02
N ILE A 14 -14.86 -35.72 8.54
CA ILE A 14 -15.56 -34.54 8.00
C ILE A 14 -15.75 -33.49 9.11
N THR A 15 -16.20 -33.89 10.30
CA THR A 15 -16.35 -32.97 11.44
C THR A 15 -15.02 -32.36 11.85
N ALA A 16 -13.94 -33.14 11.87
CA ALA A 16 -12.60 -32.65 12.18
C ALA A 16 -12.08 -31.66 11.13
N ILE A 17 -12.32 -31.93 9.84
CA ILE A 17 -11.99 -31.00 8.75
C ILE A 17 -12.80 -29.71 8.88
N ILE A 18 -14.10 -29.80 9.15
CA ILE A 18 -14.95 -28.61 9.37
C ILE A 18 -14.43 -27.79 10.56
N LEU A 19 -14.14 -28.44 11.70
CA LEU A 19 -13.58 -27.75 12.88
C LEU A 19 -12.23 -27.09 12.58
N LEU A 20 -11.33 -27.79 11.89
CA LEU A 20 -10.03 -27.27 11.49
C LEU A 20 -10.19 -26.08 10.53
N THR A 21 -11.10 -26.14 9.57
CA THR A 21 -11.36 -25.02 8.65
C THR A 21 -11.95 -23.80 9.36
N LEU A 22 -12.81 -24.00 10.36
CA LEU A 22 -13.39 -22.89 11.13
C LEU A 22 -12.38 -22.23 12.08
N LEU A 23 -11.46 -23.01 12.67
CA LEU A 23 -10.46 -22.51 13.61
C LEU A 23 -9.19 -21.99 12.92
N ALA A 24 -8.82 -22.55 11.78
CA ALA A 24 -7.66 -22.14 10.98
C ALA A 24 -8.03 -21.19 9.83
N ALA A 25 -9.30 -20.81 9.70
CA ALA A 25 -9.71 -19.77 8.76
C ALA A 25 -8.89 -18.51 9.03
N PRO A 26 -8.22 -17.93 8.02
CA PRO A 26 -7.49 -16.69 8.20
C PRO A 26 -8.49 -15.64 8.70
N SER A 27 -8.33 -15.17 9.93
CA SER A 27 -9.13 -14.08 10.43
C SER A 27 -8.77 -12.86 9.60
N THR A 28 -9.71 -12.42 8.77
CA THR A 28 -9.66 -11.23 7.91
C THR A 28 -9.53 -9.90 8.69
N GLY A 29 -9.18 -9.97 9.97
CA GLY A 29 -9.29 -8.89 10.95
C GLY A 29 -7.98 -8.21 11.36
N ASN A 30 -6.81 -8.72 10.99
CA ASN A 30 -5.54 -8.08 11.39
C ASN A 30 -5.14 -6.91 10.47
N ARG A 31 -6.04 -5.90 10.40
CA ARG A 31 -5.84 -4.61 9.70
C ARG A 31 -4.58 -3.88 10.15
N THR A 32 -4.08 -4.15 11.36
CA THR A 32 -2.84 -3.60 11.91
C THR A 32 -1.59 -4.02 11.15
N THR A 33 -1.63 -5.14 10.41
CA THR A 33 -0.47 -5.64 9.66
C THR A 33 -0.47 -5.27 8.17
N SER A 34 -1.57 -4.73 7.64
CA SER A 34 -1.70 -4.39 6.22
C SER A 34 -0.67 -3.32 5.78
N GLY A 35 -0.21 -2.49 6.73
CA GLY A 35 0.81 -1.46 6.59
C GLY A 35 2.24 -1.98 6.32
N SER A 36 2.49 -3.29 6.37
CA SER A 36 3.82 -3.87 6.22
C SER A 36 3.97 -4.73 4.96
N THR A 37 5.08 -4.55 4.24
CA THR A 37 5.46 -5.45 3.12
C THR A 37 5.89 -6.84 3.59
N TYR A 38 5.98 -7.09 4.91
CA TYR A 38 6.24 -8.41 5.50
C TYR A 38 4.96 -9.14 5.91
N SER A 39 3.80 -8.52 5.75
CA SER A 39 2.53 -9.17 6.07
C SER A 39 2.29 -10.40 5.19
N ARG A 40 1.69 -11.43 5.79
CA ARG A 40 1.22 -12.65 5.11
C ARG A 40 -0.28 -12.61 4.80
N ALA A 41 -0.94 -11.49 5.10
CA ALA A 41 -2.33 -11.30 4.75
C ALA A 41 -2.51 -11.33 3.22
N PRO A 42 -3.66 -11.81 2.72
CA PRO A 42 -3.94 -11.85 1.28
C PRO A 42 -4.15 -10.47 0.66
N ASP A 43 -4.16 -9.42 1.48
CA ASP A 43 -4.32 -8.01 1.12
C ASP A 43 -3.19 -7.12 1.68
N GLY A 44 -3.27 -5.81 1.41
CA GLY A 44 -2.29 -4.82 1.88
C GLY A 44 -0.95 -4.85 1.13
N TYR A 45 0.09 -4.23 1.73
CA TYR A 45 1.37 -4.04 1.04
C TYR A 45 2.19 -5.33 0.90
N GLY A 46 1.99 -6.32 1.78
CA GLY A 46 2.59 -7.66 1.64
C GLY A 46 2.07 -8.38 0.39
N ALA A 47 0.75 -8.39 0.19
CA ALA A 47 0.12 -8.96 -0.99
C ALA A 47 0.52 -8.21 -2.27
N TRP A 48 0.58 -6.88 -2.23
CA TRP A 48 1.09 -6.07 -3.35
C TRP A 48 2.54 -6.44 -3.69
N TYR A 49 3.42 -6.54 -2.69
CA TYR A 49 4.82 -6.90 -2.91
C TYR A 49 4.96 -8.29 -3.55
N ALA A 50 4.23 -9.29 -3.04
CA ALA A 50 4.20 -10.64 -3.59
C ALA A 50 3.66 -10.67 -5.04
N PHE A 51 2.63 -9.86 -5.34
CA PHE A 51 2.12 -9.70 -6.69
C PHE A 51 3.19 -9.15 -7.64
N MET A 52 3.93 -8.12 -7.23
CA MET A 52 4.98 -7.52 -8.04
C MET A 52 6.15 -8.49 -8.29
N GLU A 53 6.57 -9.25 -7.26
CA GLU A 53 7.58 -10.30 -7.40
C GLU A 53 7.12 -11.38 -8.39
N LYS A 54 5.88 -11.86 -8.29
CA LYS A 54 5.32 -12.87 -9.20
C LYS A 54 5.29 -12.39 -10.65
N ARG A 55 5.15 -11.08 -10.88
CA ARG A 55 5.19 -10.44 -12.22
C ARG A 55 6.61 -10.21 -12.73
N GLY A 56 7.65 -10.57 -11.97
CA GLY A 56 9.05 -10.34 -12.34
C GLY A 56 9.47 -8.88 -12.24
N THR A 57 8.72 -8.04 -11.51
CA THR A 57 9.15 -6.66 -11.28
C THR A 57 10.36 -6.67 -10.35
N PRO A 58 11.44 -5.92 -10.64
CA PRO A 58 12.66 -5.92 -9.83
C PRO A 58 12.51 -5.11 -8.52
N VAL A 59 11.46 -5.41 -7.74
CA VAL A 59 11.23 -4.79 -6.44
C VAL A 59 12.20 -5.37 -5.43
N LYS A 60 12.74 -4.52 -4.55
CA LYS A 60 13.59 -4.95 -3.43
C LYS A 60 13.19 -4.19 -2.18
N ARG A 61 13.25 -4.87 -1.03
CA ARG A 61 13.06 -4.23 0.27
C ARG A 61 14.34 -3.52 0.68
N TRP A 62 14.21 -2.27 1.11
CA TRP A 62 15.29 -1.49 1.69
C TRP A 62 15.10 -1.43 3.21
N GLN A 63 16.13 -1.84 3.98
CA GLN A 63 16.08 -1.94 5.44
C GLN A 63 17.19 -1.11 6.13
N LYS A 64 17.97 -0.36 5.36
CA LYS A 64 19.08 0.44 5.87
C LYS A 64 18.70 1.92 5.94
N PRO A 65 19.48 2.77 6.64
CA PRO A 65 19.29 4.22 6.59
C PRO A 65 19.38 4.77 5.16
N PHE A 66 18.72 5.89 4.89
CA PHE A 66 18.68 6.49 3.54
C PHE A 66 20.07 6.99 3.09
N GLU A 67 20.96 7.32 4.02
CA GLU A 67 22.33 7.74 3.76
C GLU A 67 23.15 6.64 3.06
N GLN A 68 22.75 5.38 3.20
CA GLN A 68 23.36 4.24 2.53
C GLN A 68 22.65 3.87 1.22
N PHE A 69 21.62 4.62 0.82
CA PHE A 69 20.84 4.31 -0.37
C PHE A 69 21.72 4.40 -1.62
N PRO A 70 21.67 3.40 -2.52
CA PRO A 70 22.61 3.34 -3.63
C PRO A 70 22.43 4.54 -4.57
N THR A 71 23.55 5.14 -4.96
CA THR A 71 23.60 6.04 -6.12
C THR A 71 23.67 5.20 -7.36
N THR A 72 22.61 5.21 -8.16
CA THR A 72 22.54 4.43 -9.40
C THR A 72 22.73 5.31 -10.62
N ARG A 73 23.32 4.74 -11.68
CA ARG A 73 23.47 5.40 -12.98
C ARG A 73 22.12 5.63 -13.69
N TYR A 74 21.11 4.85 -13.31
CA TYR A 74 19.76 4.90 -13.86
C TYR A 74 18.77 5.42 -12.80
N PRO A 75 17.69 6.12 -13.21
CA PRO A 75 16.62 6.52 -12.31
C PRO A 75 16.05 5.33 -11.53
N MET A 76 15.89 5.51 -10.23
CA MET A 76 15.31 4.53 -9.33
C MET A 76 14.07 5.09 -8.64
N THR A 77 13.13 4.20 -8.31
CA THR A 77 11.94 4.53 -7.52
C THR A 77 12.06 3.94 -6.13
N LEU A 78 11.96 4.78 -5.10
CA LEU A 78 11.78 4.35 -3.72
C LEU A 78 10.30 4.48 -3.34
N LEU A 79 9.71 3.37 -2.89
CA LEU A 79 8.37 3.37 -2.29
C LEU A 79 8.51 3.35 -0.76
N ARG A 80 8.09 4.43 -0.11
CA ARG A 80 8.02 4.56 1.35
C ARG A 80 6.58 4.39 1.80
N VAL A 81 6.34 3.35 2.59
CA VAL A 81 5.07 3.11 3.26
C VAL A 81 5.22 3.55 4.71
N ASN A 82 4.53 4.62 5.11
CA ASN A 82 4.55 5.04 6.50
C ASN A 82 3.65 4.11 7.34
N SER A 83 4.10 3.74 8.53
CA SER A 83 3.29 2.96 9.48
C SER A 83 2.16 3.77 10.12
N HIS A 84 2.25 5.09 10.02
CA HIS A 84 1.26 6.06 10.50
C HIS A 84 1.25 7.26 9.55
N LEU A 85 0.12 7.97 9.47
CA LEU A 85 0.01 9.21 8.70
C LEU A 85 1.08 10.25 9.11
N GLY A 86 2.05 10.47 8.23
CA GLY A 86 3.17 11.40 8.40
C GLY A 86 2.99 12.71 7.63
N ARG A 87 3.86 13.70 7.86
CA ARG A 87 3.85 14.96 7.10
C ARG A 87 4.38 14.75 5.67
N ALA A 88 3.90 15.55 4.74
CA ALA A 88 4.37 15.61 3.35
C ALA A 88 5.73 16.34 3.23
N TRP A 89 6.75 15.85 3.94
CA TRP A 89 8.08 16.44 3.95
C TRP A 89 9.17 15.46 3.52
N LEU A 90 10.29 16.02 3.10
CA LEU A 90 11.46 15.30 2.63
C LEU A 90 12.66 15.70 3.47
N TYR A 91 13.46 14.73 3.87
CA TYR A 91 14.79 15.01 4.41
C TYR A 91 15.69 15.58 3.31
N LYS A 92 16.74 16.31 3.71
CA LYS A 92 17.67 16.94 2.76
C LYS A 92 18.25 15.93 1.77
N GLN A 93 18.68 14.76 2.26
CA GLN A 93 19.25 13.69 1.44
C GLN A 93 18.22 13.12 0.46
N GLU A 94 16.96 12.97 0.87
CA GLU A 94 15.88 12.50 0.01
C GLU A 94 15.63 13.49 -1.12
N ARG A 95 15.57 14.79 -0.81
CA ARG A 95 15.43 15.86 -1.79
C ARG A 95 16.57 15.84 -2.80
N GLU A 96 17.81 15.83 -2.34
CA GLU A 96 19.00 15.79 -3.20
C GLU A 96 19.04 14.53 -4.08
N TRP A 97 18.60 13.40 -3.55
CA TRP A 97 18.50 12.14 -4.30
C TRP A 97 17.42 12.19 -5.38
N VAL A 98 16.25 12.76 -5.08
CA VAL A 98 15.17 12.96 -6.06
C VAL A 98 15.61 13.94 -7.14
N GLU A 99 16.25 15.07 -6.78
CA GLU A 99 16.70 16.10 -7.72
C GLU A 99 17.64 15.57 -8.81
N LYS A 100 18.39 14.50 -8.50
CA LYS A 100 19.27 13.78 -9.45
C LYS A 100 18.52 12.97 -10.52
N GLY A 101 17.20 12.89 -10.48
CA GLY A 101 16.37 12.19 -11.46
C GLY A 101 15.60 10.99 -10.92
N ASN A 102 15.64 10.75 -9.61
CA ASN A 102 14.97 9.62 -9.00
C ASN A 102 13.51 9.94 -8.65
N SER A 103 12.75 8.89 -8.33
CA SER A 103 11.36 9.02 -7.89
C SER A 103 11.19 8.55 -6.46
N LEU A 104 10.51 9.35 -5.64
CA LEU A 104 10.09 8.95 -4.29
C LEU A 104 8.57 8.89 -4.24
N VAL A 105 8.02 7.75 -3.83
CA VAL A 105 6.59 7.57 -3.61
C VAL A 105 6.36 7.43 -2.11
N VAL A 106 5.56 8.32 -1.52
CA VAL A 106 5.28 8.35 -0.08
C VAL A 106 3.81 8.03 0.13
N LEU A 107 3.53 6.86 0.70
CA LEU A 107 2.20 6.45 1.11
C LEU A 107 2.02 6.71 2.61
N GLY A 108 0.83 7.16 2.99
CA GLY A 108 0.53 7.51 4.38
C GLY A 108 0.90 8.94 4.71
N VAL A 109 0.47 9.88 3.87
CA VAL A 109 0.56 11.30 4.13
C VAL A 109 -0.69 11.80 4.83
N ARG A 110 -0.49 12.50 5.95
CA ARG A 110 -1.53 13.14 6.75
C ARG A 110 -2.08 14.35 6.02
N THR A 111 -3.36 14.28 5.69
CA THR A 111 -4.15 15.40 5.15
C THR A 111 -5.44 15.56 5.98
N PRO A 112 -6.08 16.74 5.94
CA PRO A 112 -7.35 16.96 6.64
C PRO A 112 -8.45 16.00 6.18
N VAL A 113 -9.37 15.67 7.09
CA VAL A 113 -10.62 14.99 6.74
C VAL A 113 -11.53 16.00 6.03
N THR A 114 -12.25 15.54 5.02
CA THR A 114 -13.18 16.35 4.21
C THR A 114 -14.57 15.72 4.19
N GLU A 115 -15.51 16.37 3.49
CA GLU A 115 -16.88 15.87 3.29
C GLU A 115 -16.98 14.71 2.30
N ALA A 116 -15.85 14.19 1.80
CA ALA A 116 -15.84 13.00 0.97
C ALA A 116 -16.37 11.79 1.76
N SER A 117 -17.22 10.98 1.13
CA SER A 117 -17.58 9.67 1.66
C SER A 117 -16.32 8.85 1.93
N PHE A 118 -16.32 8.07 3.02
CA PHE A 118 -15.14 7.26 3.36
C PHE A 118 -14.77 6.26 2.25
N SER A 119 -15.78 5.68 1.59
CA SER A 119 -15.58 4.79 0.45
C SER A 119 -16.04 5.49 -0.83
N THR A 120 -15.11 5.74 -1.75
CA THR A 120 -15.42 6.26 -3.10
C THR A 120 -14.76 5.41 -4.18
N LEU A 121 -15.32 5.44 -5.39
CA LEU A 121 -14.67 4.91 -6.59
C LEU A 121 -14.12 6.09 -7.39
N GLN A 122 -12.85 6.04 -7.76
CA GLN A 122 -12.19 7.05 -8.57
C GLN A 122 -11.69 6.43 -9.86
N GLU A 123 -12.00 7.06 -10.99
CA GLU A 123 -11.47 6.63 -12.28
C GLU A 123 -9.97 6.88 -12.37
N SER A 124 -9.25 5.93 -12.96
CA SER A 124 -7.82 6.05 -13.21
C SER A 124 -7.44 5.35 -14.52
N PRO A 125 -6.26 5.65 -15.09
CA PRO A 125 -5.77 4.92 -16.26
C PRO A 125 -5.64 3.39 -16.07
N ALA A 126 -5.61 2.91 -14.82
CA ALA A 126 -5.57 1.49 -14.48
C ALA A 126 -6.96 0.88 -14.24
N GLY A 127 -8.03 1.65 -14.46
CA GLY A 127 -9.41 1.32 -14.12
C GLY A 127 -9.90 2.02 -12.85
N SER A 128 -11.15 1.76 -12.47
CA SER A 128 -11.76 2.33 -11.27
C SER A 128 -11.08 1.80 -9.99
N VAL A 129 -10.63 2.73 -9.14
CA VAL A 129 -9.93 2.43 -7.89
C VAL A 129 -10.83 2.77 -6.71
N LYS A 130 -11.02 1.81 -5.80
CA LYS A 130 -11.70 2.06 -4.52
C LYS A 130 -10.76 2.78 -3.57
N ILE A 131 -11.24 3.89 -3.02
CA ILE A 131 -10.52 4.72 -2.03
C ILE A 131 -11.28 4.64 -0.71
N GLU A 132 -10.57 4.23 0.36
CA GLU A 132 -11.13 4.05 1.71
C GLU A 132 -10.62 5.11 2.69
N THR A 133 -10.82 6.38 2.35
CA THR A 133 -10.51 7.50 3.25
C THR A 133 -11.29 8.74 2.85
N ALA A 134 -11.76 9.50 3.84
CA ALA A 134 -12.40 10.81 3.64
C ALA A 134 -11.39 11.97 3.54
N ARG A 135 -10.09 11.67 3.61
CA ARG A 135 -9.03 12.69 3.64
C ARG A 135 -8.67 13.17 2.24
N ARG A 136 -8.45 14.47 2.08
CA ARG A 136 -8.04 15.08 0.81
C ARG A 136 -7.10 16.26 1.03
N TRP A 137 -6.23 16.49 0.06
CA TRP A 137 -5.38 17.67 0.01
C TRP A 137 -6.02 18.73 -0.90
N LYS A 138 -6.53 19.81 -0.29
CA LYS A 138 -7.18 20.90 -1.03
C LYS A 138 -6.18 21.94 -1.55
N GLU A 139 -5.14 22.19 -0.76
CA GLU A 139 -4.17 23.28 -0.95
C GLU A 139 -2.91 22.80 -1.66
N LEU A 140 -3.05 22.40 -2.92
CA LEU A 140 -1.86 22.14 -3.75
C LEU A 140 -1.17 23.46 -4.08
N SER A 141 0.14 23.49 -3.90
CA SER A 141 1.00 24.57 -4.38
C SER A 141 1.10 24.56 -5.91
N GLN A 142 1.60 25.65 -6.50
CA GLN A 142 1.75 25.76 -7.96
C GLN A 142 2.67 24.70 -8.57
N ASP A 143 3.61 24.18 -7.77
CA ASP A 143 4.58 23.16 -8.18
C ASP A 143 4.06 21.72 -8.00
N GLU A 144 2.82 21.57 -7.55
CA GLU A 144 2.17 20.27 -7.32
C GLU A 144 1.03 20.01 -8.31
N GLU A 145 1.04 18.80 -8.87
CA GLU A 145 0.06 18.34 -9.85
C GLU A 145 -0.83 17.25 -9.25
N ARG A 146 -2.15 17.38 -9.47
CA ARG A 146 -3.14 16.35 -9.11
C ARG A 146 -2.95 15.10 -9.98
N ARG A 147 -2.85 13.93 -9.36
CA ARG A 147 -2.76 12.64 -10.07
C ARG A 147 -4.00 11.78 -9.91
N LEU A 148 -4.63 11.85 -8.73
CA LEU A 148 -5.92 11.26 -8.45
C LEU A 148 -6.66 12.19 -7.48
N SER A 149 -7.86 12.63 -7.84
CA SER A 149 -8.62 13.61 -7.08
C SER A 149 -10.11 13.48 -7.34
N ASP A 150 -10.91 14.00 -6.42
CA ASP A 150 -12.32 14.28 -6.62
C ASP A 150 -12.62 15.74 -6.29
N ARG A 151 -13.91 16.09 -6.24
CA ARG A 151 -14.37 17.44 -5.90
C ARG A 151 -13.90 17.93 -4.52
N GLU A 152 -13.55 17.01 -3.61
CA GLU A 152 -13.13 17.33 -2.25
C GLU A 152 -11.61 17.54 -2.14
N GLY A 153 -10.85 17.21 -3.18
CA GLY A 153 -9.42 17.51 -3.31
C GLY A 153 -8.60 16.34 -3.80
N ALA A 154 -7.27 16.44 -3.66
CA ALA A 154 -6.33 15.43 -4.12
C ALA A 154 -6.19 14.27 -3.13
N ILE A 155 -6.16 13.05 -3.68
CA ILE A 155 -5.87 11.80 -2.98
C ILE A 155 -4.41 11.41 -3.23
N VAL A 156 -3.98 11.57 -4.49
CA VAL A 156 -2.61 11.41 -4.95
C VAL A 156 -2.20 12.67 -5.69
N TRP A 157 -1.05 13.22 -5.34
CA TRP A 157 -0.46 14.37 -6.01
C TRP A 157 1.04 14.16 -6.19
N GLN A 158 1.62 14.89 -7.14
CA GLN A 158 3.05 14.84 -7.40
C GLN A 158 3.67 16.23 -7.35
N GLN A 159 4.93 16.28 -6.95
CA GLN A 159 5.77 17.47 -7.00
C GLN A 159 7.01 17.15 -7.83
N LYS A 160 7.34 18.00 -8.80
CA LYS A 160 8.59 17.87 -9.55
C LYS A 160 9.73 18.49 -8.75
N LEU A 161 10.85 17.78 -8.61
CA LEU A 161 12.04 18.29 -7.92
C LEU A 161 13.26 18.01 -8.79
N GLY A 162 13.89 19.06 -9.31
CA GLY A 162 15.00 18.95 -10.26
C GLY A 162 14.64 18.09 -11.47
N LYS A 163 15.41 17.02 -11.69
CA LYS A 163 15.16 16.04 -12.76
C LYS A 163 14.18 14.92 -12.35
N GLY A 164 13.89 14.79 -11.06
CA GLY A 164 13.06 13.74 -10.51
C GLY A 164 11.69 14.24 -10.05
N LYS A 165 11.03 13.42 -9.23
CA LYS A 165 9.70 13.74 -8.69
C LYS A 165 9.42 13.02 -7.38
N VAL A 166 8.50 13.60 -6.62
CA VAL A 166 7.89 12.96 -5.46
C VAL A 166 6.41 12.80 -5.70
N ILE A 167 5.87 11.63 -5.34
CA ILE A 167 4.45 11.33 -5.40
C ILE A 167 3.98 11.07 -3.97
N PHE A 168 2.97 11.80 -3.54
CA PHE A 168 2.37 11.68 -2.22
C PHE A 168 0.98 11.07 -2.36
N ALA A 169 0.63 10.20 -1.42
CA ALA A 169 -0.71 9.66 -1.31
C ALA A 169 -1.18 9.62 0.15
N THR A 170 -2.43 10.02 0.37
CA THR A 170 -3.09 9.79 1.64
C THR A 170 -3.65 8.36 1.70
N THR A 171 -3.66 7.76 2.89
CA THR A 171 -4.12 6.39 3.14
C THR A 171 -5.14 6.38 4.30
N PRO A 172 -5.87 5.27 4.52
CA PRO A 172 -6.83 5.18 5.62
C PRO A 172 -6.17 5.29 7.01
N HIS A 173 -4.95 4.76 7.13
CA HIS A 173 -4.15 4.65 8.36
C HIS A 173 -2.68 4.98 8.06
#